data_AF-A0A7L5JPC7-F1
#
_entry.id   AF-A0A7L5JPC7-F1
#
_cell.length_a   1.000
_cell.length_b   1.000
_cell.length_c   1.000
_cell.angle_alpha   90.00
_cell.angle_beta   90.00
_cell.angle_gamma   90.00
#
_symmetry.space_group_name_H-M   'P 1'
#
loop_
_entity.id
_entity.type
_entity.pdbx_description
1 polymer ?
#
loop_
_entity_poly.entity_id
_entity_poly.type
_entity_poly.pdbx_seq_one_letter_code
_entity_poly.pdbx_strand_id
1 'polypeptide(L)'
;MNKNMKKAVIDQIMLWIVLFTIFVGFLFFIIDYSNVMKVKDNTDAIADYIGRMVALNKNEADIIEGINKVKDDYFAPVDATNLLCNVNNSISNYQVIVNVKTTLANSFLPIVENNIHSKTVVFNENNEFEKECFLTLSFN
;
A
#
# COMPACT_ATOMS: atom_id res chain seq x y z
N MET A 1 30.74 -24.53 -47.84
CA MET A 1 29.30 -24.51 -47.49
C MET A 1 29.00 -24.51 -45.98
N ASN A 2 29.98 -24.69 -45.07
CA ASN A 2 29.74 -24.94 -43.64
C ASN A 2 30.03 -23.75 -42.68
N LYS A 3 30.48 -22.60 -43.20
CA LYS A 3 30.83 -21.40 -42.38
C LYS A 3 29.61 -20.57 -41.97
N ASN A 4 28.57 -20.54 -42.81
CA ASN A 4 27.39 -19.71 -42.58
C ASN A 4 26.40 -20.32 -41.56
N MET A 5 26.34 -21.64 -41.44
CA MET A 5 25.49 -22.31 -40.45
C MET A 5 25.94 -22.00 -39.02
N LYS A 6 27.25 -21.95 -38.74
CA LYS A 6 27.77 -21.61 -37.40
C LYS A 6 27.41 -20.18 -36.98
N LYS A 7 27.42 -19.21 -37.90
CA LYS A 7 27.06 -17.82 -37.61
C LYS A 7 25.56 -17.66 -37.35
N ALA A 8 24.72 -18.34 -38.14
CA ALA A 8 23.27 -18.33 -37.94
C ALA A 8 22.87 -18.93 -36.58
N VAL A 9 23.53 -20.01 -36.15
CA VAL A 9 23.30 -20.62 -34.83
C VAL A 9 23.70 -19.68 -33.69
N ILE A 10 24.81 -18.95 -33.81
CA ILE A 10 25.24 -17.98 -32.80
C ILE A 10 24.25 -16.82 -32.68
N ASP A 11 23.77 -16.30 -33.81
CA ASP A 11 22.80 -15.19 -33.83
C ASP A 11 21.47 -15.60 -33.19
N GLN A 12 21.02 -16.83 -33.44
CA GLN A 12 19.84 -17.39 -32.81
C GLN A 12 20.02 -17.58 -31.29
N ILE A 13 21.19 -18.04 -30.83
CA ILE A 13 21.49 -18.15 -29.39
C ILE A 13 21.46 -16.77 -28.72
N MET A 14 22.07 -15.75 -29.34
CA MET A 14 22.05 -14.38 -28.80
C MET A 14 20.63 -13.82 -28.69
N LEU A 15 19.79 -14.06 -29.70
CA LEU A 15 18.39 -13.64 -29.69
C LEU A 15 17.59 -14.32 -28.58
N TRP A 16 17.82 -15.62 -28.34
CA TRP A 16 17.18 -16.35 -27.23
C TRP A 16 17.65 -15.85 -25.85
N ILE A 17 18.93 -15.49 -25.69
CA ILE A 17 19.42 -14.92 -24.43
C ILE A 17 18.73 -13.60 -24.14
N VAL A 18 18.61 -12.70 -25.13
CA VAL A 18 17.92 -11.41 -24.96
C VAL A 18 16.42 -11.61 -24.66
N LEU A 19 15.78 -12.56 -25.34
CA LEU A 19 14.37 -12.89 -25.05
C LEU A 19 14.22 -13.43 -23.61
N PHE A 20 15.15 -14.27 -23.17
CA PHE A 20 15.13 -14.86 -21.83
C PHE A 20 15.37 -13.82 -20.74
N THR A 21 16.29 -12.87 -20.92
CA THR A 21 16.52 -11.81 -19.93
C THR A 21 15.31 -10.90 -19.79
N ILE A 22 14.64 -10.54 -20.88
CA ILE A 22 13.39 -9.77 -20.85
C ILE A 22 12.30 -10.58 -20.12
N PHE A 23 12.15 -11.86 -20.45
CA PHE A 23 11.17 -12.73 -19.80
C PHE A 23 11.40 -12.83 -18.28
N VAL A 24 12.63 -13.07 -17.84
CA VAL A 24 12.98 -13.14 -16.40
C VAL A 24 12.75 -11.78 -15.73
N GLY A 25 13.07 -10.68 -16.40
CA GLY A 25 12.79 -9.33 -15.89
C GLY A 25 11.29 -9.08 -15.67
N PHE A 26 10.45 -9.44 -16.63
CA PHE A 26 8.99 -9.36 -16.48
C PHE A 26 8.44 -10.28 -15.39
N LEU A 27 9.05 -11.44 -15.16
CA LEU A 27 8.64 -12.35 -14.10
C LEU A 27 8.83 -11.70 -12.71
N PHE A 28 10.00 -11.13 -12.44
CA PHE A 28 10.24 -10.43 -11.18
C PHE A 28 9.36 -9.17 -11.04
N PHE A 29 9.16 -8.43 -12.13
CA PHE A 29 8.23 -7.28 -12.17
C PHE A 29 6.82 -7.67 -11.68
N ILE A 30 6.27 -8.78 -12.16
CA ILE A 30 4.91 -9.22 -11.80
C ILE A 30 4.84 -9.63 -10.33
N ILE A 31 5.87 -10.29 -9.81
CA ILE A 31 5.92 -10.71 -8.39
C ILE A 31 5.90 -9.48 -7.48
N ASP A 32 6.77 -8.50 -7.74
CA ASP A 32 6.85 -7.28 -6.93
C ASP A 32 5.58 -6.44 -7.03
N TYR A 33 5.04 -6.31 -8.24
CA TYR A 33 3.76 -5.62 -8.46
C TYR A 33 2.60 -6.29 -7.70
N SER A 34 2.55 -7.63 -7.70
CA SER A 34 1.51 -8.37 -6.97
C SER A 34 1.60 -8.12 -5.45
N ASN A 35 2.81 -8.07 -4.91
CA ASN A 35 3.02 -7.78 -3.48
C ASN A 35 2.59 -6.35 -3.13
N VAL A 36 2.96 -5.36 -3.95
CA VAL A 36 2.52 -3.97 -3.77
C VAL A 36 0.99 -3.87 -3.82
N MET A 37 0.35 -4.58 -4.75
CA MET A 37 -1.11 -4.54 -4.88
C MET A 37 -1.80 -5.13 -3.66
N LYS A 38 -1.34 -6.27 -3.14
CA LYS A 38 -1.90 -6.88 -1.92
C LYS A 38 -1.82 -5.93 -0.73
N VAL A 39 -0.67 -5.27 -0.57
CA VAL A 39 -0.45 -4.29 0.51
C VAL A 39 -1.40 -3.11 0.36
N LYS A 40 -1.58 -2.61 -0.87
CA LYS A 40 -2.50 -1.52 -1.17
C LYS A 40 -3.94 -1.92 -0.83
N ASP A 41 -4.40 -3.08 -1.26
CA ASP A 41 -5.75 -3.58 -1.00
C ASP A 41 -6.03 -3.71 0.51
N ASN A 42 -5.06 -4.22 1.28
CA ASN A 42 -5.21 -4.28 2.75
C ASN A 42 -5.21 -2.87 3.38
N THR A 43 -4.30 -2.00 2.92
CA THR A 43 -4.24 -0.60 3.38
C THR A 43 -5.57 0.13 3.11
N ASP A 44 -6.19 -0.09 1.95
CA ASP A 44 -7.49 0.47 1.58
C ASP A 44 -8.62 -0.09 2.47
N ALA A 45 -8.59 -1.39 2.79
CA ALA A 45 -9.54 -2.01 3.71
C ALA A 45 -9.41 -1.46 5.14
N ILE A 46 -8.17 -1.25 5.63
CA ILE A 46 -7.90 -0.60 6.91
C ILE A 46 -8.41 0.84 6.90
N ALA A 47 -8.20 1.58 5.81
CA ALA A 47 -8.67 2.96 5.68
C ALA A 47 -10.20 3.04 5.79
N ASP A 48 -10.94 2.19 5.07
CA ASP A 48 -12.41 2.12 5.15
C ASP A 48 -12.88 1.73 6.57
N TYR A 49 -12.23 0.76 7.20
CA TYR A 49 -12.51 0.38 8.59
C TYR A 49 -12.36 1.56 9.56
N ILE A 50 -11.24 2.30 9.48
CA ILE A 50 -11.00 3.47 10.33
C ILE A 50 -12.04 4.55 10.04
N GLY A 51 -12.33 4.82 8.76
CA GLY A 51 -13.31 5.82 8.36
C GLY A 51 -14.66 5.55 9.05
N ARG A 52 -15.16 4.32 8.94
CA ARG A 52 -16.43 3.92 9.57
C ARG A 52 -16.39 4.01 11.09
N MET A 53 -15.32 3.54 11.73
CA MET A 53 -15.24 3.57 13.19
C MET A 53 -15.10 4.99 13.74
N VAL A 54 -14.36 5.86 13.04
CA VAL A 54 -14.20 7.27 13.40
C VAL A 54 -15.51 8.05 13.18
N ALA A 55 -16.25 7.76 12.10
CA ALA A 55 -17.57 8.34 11.86
C ALA A 55 -18.57 7.97 12.97
N LEU A 56 -18.50 6.74 13.49
CA LEU A 56 -19.29 6.27 14.63
C LEU A 56 -18.76 6.75 16.00
N ASN A 57 -17.78 7.66 16.02
CA ASN A 57 -17.18 8.22 17.23
C ASN A 57 -16.66 7.16 18.21
N LYS A 58 -16.09 6.06 17.69
CA LYS A 58 -15.44 5.04 18.50
C LYS A 58 -14.14 5.56 19.10
N ASN A 59 -13.77 5.00 20.25
CA ASN A 59 -12.53 5.36 20.92
C ASN A 59 -11.31 4.86 20.12
N GLU A 60 -10.22 5.61 20.14
CA GLU A 60 -9.01 5.29 19.36
C GLU A 60 -8.40 3.94 19.76
N ALA A 61 -8.46 3.59 21.05
CA ALA A 61 -8.01 2.29 21.55
C ALA A 61 -8.78 1.11 20.91
N ASP A 62 -10.10 1.24 20.78
CA ASP A 62 -10.95 0.21 20.16
C ASP A 62 -10.70 0.12 18.66
N ILE A 63 -10.44 1.27 18.02
CA ILE A 63 -10.06 1.32 16.60
C ILE A 63 -8.74 0.58 16.39
N ILE A 64 -7.74 0.81 17.22
CA ILE A 64 -6.42 0.16 17.16
C ILE A 64 -6.53 -1.34 17.40
N GLU A 65 -7.32 -1.79 18.38
CA GLU A 65 -7.57 -3.22 18.60
C GLU A 65 -8.20 -3.87 17.36
N GLY A 66 -9.14 -3.18 16.72
CA GLY A 66 -9.76 -3.64 15.49
C GLY A 66 -8.81 -3.66 14.29
N ILE A 67 -7.98 -2.63 14.12
CA ILE A 67 -6.95 -2.61 13.06
C ILE A 67 -6.03 -3.80 13.23
N ASN A 68 -5.60 -4.11 14.47
CA ASN A 68 -4.73 -5.25 14.74
C ASN A 68 -5.38 -6.62 14.46
N LYS A 69 -6.72 -6.69 14.37
CA LYS A 69 -7.47 -7.89 13.97
C LYS A 69 -7.72 -7.97 12.46
N VAL A 70 -7.78 -6.82 11.77
CA VAL A 70 -8.08 -6.73 10.32
C VAL A 70 -6.81 -6.70 9.48
N LYS A 71 -5.69 -6.20 10.04
CA LYS A 71 -4.39 -6.18 9.36
C LYS A 71 -3.90 -7.60 9.10
N ASP A 72 -3.20 -7.77 8.00
CA ASP A 72 -2.47 -9.01 7.73
C ASP A 72 -1.22 -9.15 8.62
N ASP A 73 -0.73 -10.38 8.76
CA ASP A 73 0.42 -10.75 9.61
C ASP A 73 1.74 -10.07 9.22
N TYR A 74 1.88 -9.61 7.97
CA TYR A 74 3.10 -8.95 7.50
C TYR A 74 3.23 -7.50 8.01
N PHE A 75 2.18 -6.91 8.56
CA PHE A 75 2.23 -5.60 9.20
C PHE A 75 2.63 -5.70 10.68
N ALA A 76 3.49 -4.79 11.11
CA ALA A 76 3.80 -4.57 12.51
C ALA A 76 2.53 -4.24 13.32
N PRO A 77 2.50 -4.56 14.62
CA PRO A 77 1.40 -4.14 15.48
C PRO A 77 1.28 -2.61 15.50
N VAL A 78 0.04 -2.13 15.37
CA VAL A 78 -0.30 -0.71 15.42
C VAL A 78 -0.54 -0.31 16.87
N ASP A 79 0.07 0.79 17.30
CA ASP A 79 -0.14 1.39 18.62
C ASP A 79 -0.78 2.78 18.53
N ALA A 80 -0.98 3.42 19.69
CA ALA A 80 -1.61 4.74 19.79
C ALA A 80 -0.77 5.89 19.19
N THR A 81 0.51 5.68 18.92
CA THR A 81 1.36 6.68 18.24
C THR A 81 1.24 6.61 16.73
N ASN A 82 0.82 5.46 16.19
CA ASN A 82 0.65 5.26 14.76
C ASN A 82 -0.62 5.93 14.21
N LEU A 83 -1.68 6.08 15.02
CA LEU A 83 -2.97 6.66 14.63
C LEU A 83 -3.15 8.04 15.27
N LEU A 84 -3.21 9.09 14.44
CA LEU A 84 -3.42 10.47 14.88
C LEU A 84 -4.69 11.01 14.24
N CYS A 85 -5.73 11.24 15.02
CA CYS A 85 -6.98 11.84 14.57
C CYS A 85 -7.13 13.27 15.11
N ASN A 86 -7.29 14.25 14.23
CA ASN A 86 -7.53 15.65 14.60
C ASN A 86 -8.88 16.13 14.07
N VAL A 87 -9.59 16.93 14.85
CA VAL A 87 -10.85 17.56 14.44
C VAL A 87 -10.57 19.01 14.06
N ASN A 88 -10.91 19.37 12.83
CA ASN A 88 -10.80 20.74 12.37
C ASN A 88 -12.10 21.50 12.63
N ASN A 89 -12.15 22.19 13.77
CA ASN A 89 -13.31 22.99 14.18
C ASN A 89 -13.59 24.23 13.31
N SER A 90 -12.77 24.49 12.29
CA SER A 90 -12.95 25.65 11.39
C SER A 90 -13.75 25.33 10.13
N ILE A 91 -13.97 24.05 9.83
CA ILE A 91 -14.64 23.58 8.62
C ILE A 91 -15.80 22.67 9.00
N SER A 92 -17.03 23.08 8.70
CA SER A 92 -18.23 22.25 8.88
C SER A 92 -18.69 21.61 7.56
N ASN A 93 -18.08 20.49 7.21
CA ASN A 93 -18.40 19.74 5.99
C ASN A 93 -18.91 18.32 6.26
N TYR A 94 -19.04 17.91 7.54
CA TYR A 94 -19.43 16.56 7.93
C TYR A 94 -18.55 15.48 7.29
N GLN A 95 -17.25 15.73 7.10
CA GLN A 95 -16.33 14.78 6.49
C GLN A 95 -15.39 14.16 7.51
N VAL A 96 -15.19 12.85 7.40
CA VAL A 96 -14.06 12.15 8.02
C VAL A 96 -13.10 11.75 6.91
N ILE A 97 -11.90 12.32 6.94
CA ILE A 97 -10.82 12.04 5.99
C ILE A 97 -9.85 11.08 6.69
N VAL A 98 -9.59 9.92 6.11
CA VAL A 98 -8.61 8.97 6.62
C VAL A 98 -7.51 8.80 5.60
N ASN A 99 -6.29 9.07 6.04
CA ASN A 99 -5.07 8.87 5.27
C ASN A 99 -4.26 7.75 5.92
N VAL A 100 -4.11 6.63 5.25
CA VAL A 100 -3.22 5.55 5.68
C VAL A 100 -1.95 5.59 4.85
N LYS A 101 -0.81 5.62 5.51
CA LYS A 101 0.53 5.60 4.92
C LYS A 101 1.18 4.28 5.30
N THR A 102 1.64 3.53 4.31
CA THR A 102 2.26 2.23 4.50
C THR A 102 3.66 2.25 3.90
N THR A 103 4.70 2.09 4.71
CA THR A 103 6.09 2.14 4.23
C THR A 103 6.54 0.75 3.80
N LEU A 104 6.55 0.47 2.49
CA LEU A 104 7.02 -0.79 1.94
C LEU A 104 8.54 -0.73 1.68
N ALA A 105 9.33 -1.49 2.42
CA ALA A 105 10.76 -1.63 2.10
C ALA A 105 10.96 -2.63 0.93
N ASN A 106 10.67 -2.22 -0.31
CA ASN A 106 11.02 -2.99 -1.51
C ASN A 106 12.13 -2.28 -2.30
N SER A 107 13.15 -3.03 -2.74
CA SER A 107 14.26 -2.56 -3.58
C SER A 107 13.88 -2.40 -5.06
N PHE A 108 12.64 -2.69 -5.42
CA PHE A 108 12.15 -2.68 -6.80
C PHE A 108 11.93 -1.28 -7.39
N LEU A 109 11.44 -0.32 -6.60
CA LEU A 109 11.33 1.08 -7.02
C LEU A 109 12.61 1.81 -6.62
N PRO A 110 13.43 2.28 -7.58
CA PRO A 110 14.59 3.06 -7.25
C PRO A 110 14.08 4.43 -6.79
N ILE A 111 14.53 4.85 -5.60
CA ILE A 111 14.52 6.22 -5.06
C ILE A 111 13.37 6.52 -4.07
N VAL A 112 13.77 6.67 -2.78
CA VAL A 112 13.06 7.27 -1.63
C VAL A 112 11.87 6.46 -1.08
N GLU A 113 11.63 6.54 0.24
CA GLU A 113 10.63 5.82 1.02
C GLU A 113 9.40 5.40 0.18
N ASN A 114 9.30 4.10 -0.09
CA ASN A 114 8.23 3.50 -0.89
C ASN A 114 6.94 3.46 -0.06
N ASN A 115 6.36 4.64 0.14
CA ASN A 115 5.15 4.85 0.88
C ASN A 115 3.94 4.61 -0.03
N ILE A 116 3.14 3.59 0.29
CA ILE A 116 1.83 3.35 -0.30
C ILE A 116 0.84 4.24 0.47
N HIS A 117 0.15 5.09 -0.26
CA HIS A 117 -0.87 5.97 0.29
C HIS A 117 -2.26 5.45 -0.04
N SER A 118 -3.09 5.30 0.99
CA SER A 118 -4.53 5.13 0.87
C SER A 118 -5.23 6.34 1.46
N LYS A 119 -6.28 6.79 0.78
CA LYS A 119 -7.14 7.87 1.24
C LYS A 119 -8.60 7.45 1.07
N THR A 120 -9.35 7.53 2.15
CA THR A 120 -10.81 7.40 2.12
C THR A 120 -11.46 8.62 2.75
N VAL A 121 -12.66 8.95 2.29
CA VAL A 121 -13.48 10.03 2.83
C VAL A 121 -14.86 9.45 3.09
N VAL A 122 -15.33 9.56 4.33
CA VAL A 122 -16.66 9.11 4.74
C VAL A 122 -17.43 10.25 5.40
N PHE A 123 -18.75 10.11 5.49
CA PHE A 123 -19.59 11.08 6.17
C PHE A 123 -19.44 10.96 7.69
N ASN A 124 -19.32 12.10 8.38
CA ASN A 124 -19.25 12.18 9.82
C ASN A 124 -20.67 12.19 10.41
N GLU A 125 -21.07 11.08 11.03
CA GLU A 125 -22.41 10.91 11.62
C GLU A 125 -22.54 11.58 13.00
N ASN A 126 -21.41 11.92 13.63
CA ASN A 126 -21.38 12.38 15.02
C ASN A 126 -21.16 13.90 15.15
N ASN A 127 -20.46 14.53 14.21
CA ASN A 127 -20.13 15.95 14.30
C ASN A 127 -20.19 16.64 12.93
N GLU A 128 -20.50 17.94 12.93
CA GLU A 128 -20.52 18.78 11.73
C GLU A 128 -19.10 19.13 11.25
N PHE A 129 -18.11 19.06 12.14
CA PHE A 129 -16.73 19.40 11.84
C PHE A 129 -15.96 18.28 11.12
N GLU A 130 -15.04 18.69 10.26
CA GLU A 130 -14.11 17.79 9.57
C GLU A 130 -13.21 17.06 10.58
N LYS A 131 -13.03 15.75 10.41
CA LYS A 131 -12.09 14.95 11.20
C LYS A 131 -11.08 14.27 10.28
N GLU A 132 -9.80 14.57 10.45
CA GLU A 132 -8.73 13.98 9.65
C GLU A 132 -7.90 13.01 10.51
N CYS A 133 -7.76 11.77 10.05
CA CYS A 133 -6.96 10.74 10.70
C CYS A 133 -5.78 10.33 9.82
N PHE A 134 -4.62 10.17 10.44
CA PHE A 134 -3.40 9.66 9.82
C PHE A 134 -3.00 8.36 10.51
N LEU A 135 -2.84 7.29 9.72
CA LEU A 135 -2.27 6.02 10.20
C LEU A 135 -0.95 5.76 9.49
N THR A 136 0.11 5.41 10.24
CA THR A 136 1.38 4.93 9.67
C THR A 136 1.57 3.43 9.94
N LEU A 137 1.65 2.63 8.88
CA LEU A 137 1.88 1.19 8.90
C LEU A 137 3.31 0.85 8.43
N SER A 138 3.97 -0.03 9.16
CA SER A 138 5.28 -0.59 8.80
C SER A 138 5.21 -2.11 8.68
N PHE A 139 6.09 -2.69 7.88
CA PHE A 139 6.25 -4.14 7.79
C PHE A 139 7.14 -4.66 8.93
N ASN A 140 6.94 -5.93 9.29
CA ASN A 140 7.86 -6.67 10.15
C ASN A 140 9.15 -7.06 9.41
#